data_AF-A0A7S1EE88-F1
#
_entry.id   AF-A0A7S1EE88-F1
#
_cell.length_a   1.000
_cell.length_b   1.000
_cell.length_c   1.000
_cell.angle_alpha   90.00
_cell.angle_beta   90.00
_cell.angle_gamma   90.00
#
_symmetry.space_group_name_H-M   'P 1'
#
loop_
_entity.id
_entity.type
_entity.pdbx_description
1 polymer ?
#
loop_
_entity_poly.entity_id
_entity_poly.type
_entity_poly.pdbx_seq_one_letter_code
_entity_poly.pdbx_strand_id
1 'polypeptide(L)'
;MLRGSLLLFGLAAGVDAFHPSSLNAGHCGGLRVQKGTRCSATLPLGVRMQAKTEVDKKEAGTQDKKSTLLPEAPPPKEGDYVDMFCRGTNDLMKKVVVKQFRDKVEMQPAGSAGSELIDRLLAPPEYPGMSRPLWMVMAGSIPTALGWYGYYKFSVEEELFQDELASEGRVTGCGGYGTLFPFVFAFLIGGFLRFVLEVEQGEYIMEAGGAWILAGQINLYRRINELLKRQGKDPVLHEWWAALPPPFDLIVGLRQVHFLAKYWADRRG
;
A
#
# COMPACT_ATOMS: atom_id res chain seq x y z
N MET A 1 19.62 -34.54 17.10
CA MET A 1 18.55 -35.52 16.81
C MET A 1 17.43 -35.35 17.84
N LEU A 2 16.39 -34.59 17.53
CA LEU A 2 15.13 -34.60 18.29
C LEU A 2 13.99 -34.53 17.28
N ARG A 3 13.19 -35.60 17.27
CA ARG A 3 12.14 -35.90 16.30
C ARG A 3 10.89 -35.06 16.57
N GLY A 4 10.29 -34.57 15.49
CA GLY A 4 9.00 -33.90 15.50
C GLY A 4 7.83 -34.86 15.78
N SER A 5 6.84 -34.33 16.48
CA SER A 5 5.48 -34.88 16.55
C SER A 5 4.57 -33.96 15.76
N LEU A 6 4.21 -34.40 14.56
CA LEU A 6 3.17 -33.81 13.72
C LEU A 6 1.83 -34.42 14.16
N LEU A 7 1.01 -33.67 14.91
CA LEU A 7 -0.37 -34.05 15.22
C LEU A 7 -1.30 -33.41 14.19
N LEU A 8 -1.84 -34.26 13.30
CA LEU A 8 -2.98 -33.93 12.44
C LEU A 8 -4.21 -33.67 13.31
N PHE A 9 -4.81 -32.49 13.17
CA PHE A 9 -6.21 -32.26 13.52
C PHE A 9 -6.97 -31.93 12.24
N GLY A 10 -7.82 -32.87 11.83
CA GLY A 10 -8.86 -32.64 10.84
C GLY A 10 -9.99 -31.82 11.45
N LEU A 11 -10.46 -30.82 10.72
CA LEU A 11 -11.71 -30.14 11.01
C LEU A 11 -12.44 -29.88 9.69
N ALA A 12 -13.51 -30.64 9.53
CA ALA A 12 -14.51 -30.48 8.49
C ALA A 12 -15.43 -29.31 8.85
N ALA A 13 -15.60 -28.37 7.92
CA ALA A 13 -16.70 -27.43 7.83
C ALA A 13 -16.79 -27.05 6.35
N GLY A 14 -17.82 -27.46 5.60
CA GLY A 14 -19.17 -26.90 5.72
C GLY A 14 -19.26 -25.73 4.72
N VAL A 15 -19.29 -26.05 3.42
CA VAL A 15 -19.44 -25.06 2.33
C VAL A 15 -20.93 -24.94 2.04
N ASP A 16 -21.59 -23.93 2.61
CA ASP A 16 -22.93 -23.54 2.18
C ASP A 16 -22.88 -22.38 1.19
N ALA A 17 -23.69 -22.56 0.15
CA ALA A 17 -23.71 -21.84 -1.10
C ALA A 17 -24.22 -20.39 -0.96
N PHE A 18 -23.56 -19.45 -1.66
CA PHE A 18 -24.00 -18.07 -1.79
C PHE A 18 -24.81 -17.90 -3.09
N HIS A 19 -26.12 -17.66 -2.95
CA HIS A 19 -27.06 -17.37 -4.02
C HIS A 19 -27.20 -15.84 -4.16
N PRO A 20 -27.02 -15.22 -5.35
CA PRO A 20 -27.33 -13.81 -5.54
C PRO A 20 -28.76 -13.66 -6.10
N SER A 21 -29.64 -13.00 -5.36
CA SER A 21 -30.93 -12.54 -5.87
C SER A 21 -31.09 -11.04 -5.62
N SER A 22 -31.33 -10.34 -6.72
CA SER A 22 -32.11 -9.11 -6.89
C SER A 22 -31.80 -7.90 -6.01
N LEU A 23 -31.33 -6.82 -6.64
CA LEU A 23 -31.75 -5.47 -6.24
C LEU A 23 -32.07 -4.63 -7.48
N ASN A 24 -33.23 -4.00 -7.36
CA ASN A 24 -34.07 -3.38 -8.37
C ASN A 24 -33.60 -1.98 -8.76
N ALA A 25 -34.03 -1.58 -9.95
CA ALA A 25 -33.93 -0.24 -10.50
C ALA A 25 -34.91 0.77 -9.85
N GLY A 26 -34.51 2.03 -9.79
CA GLY A 26 -35.36 3.23 -9.67
C GLY A 26 -34.52 4.43 -10.10
N HIS A 27 -34.62 4.95 -11.33
CA HIS A 27 -35.58 5.94 -11.83
C HIS A 27 -35.71 7.22 -11.00
N CYS A 28 -35.07 8.30 -11.48
CA CYS A 28 -35.49 9.71 -11.44
C CYS A 28 -34.51 10.47 -12.37
N GLY A 29 -34.92 10.94 -13.55
CA GLY A 29 -35.51 12.27 -13.76
C GLY A 29 -34.42 13.34 -13.62
N GLY A 30 -33.81 13.92 -14.67
CA GLY A 30 -34.45 14.52 -15.84
C GLY A 30 -34.49 16.04 -15.64
N LEU A 31 -33.43 16.77 -16.00
CA LEU A 31 -33.51 18.21 -16.28
C LEU A 31 -32.38 18.64 -17.23
N ARG A 32 -32.83 19.32 -18.27
CA ARG A 32 -32.14 19.79 -19.48
C ARG A 32 -31.97 21.32 -19.36
N VAL A 33 -31.19 21.91 -20.28
CA VAL A 33 -31.15 23.35 -20.67
C VAL A 33 -30.06 24.14 -19.90
N GLN A 34 -29.13 24.94 -20.48
CA GLN A 34 -29.10 25.69 -21.73
C GLN A 34 -27.65 25.97 -22.22
N LYS A 35 -27.49 26.04 -23.54
CA LYS A 35 -26.34 26.60 -24.28
C LYS A 35 -26.40 28.14 -24.28
N GLY A 36 -25.25 28.82 -24.27
CA GLY A 36 -25.10 30.24 -24.59
C GLY A 36 -23.63 30.65 -24.63
N THR A 37 -22.93 30.50 -25.75
CA THR A 37 -22.67 31.49 -26.82
C THR A 37 -21.61 32.55 -26.48
N ARG A 38 -20.61 32.63 -27.38
CA ARG A 38 -19.41 33.47 -27.40
C ARG A 38 -19.73 34.96 -27.43
N CYS A 39 -18.80 35.76 -26.90
CA CYS A 39 -18.48 37.09 -27.46
C CYS A 39 -16.96 37.22 -27.59
N SER A 40 -16.49 37.21 -28.84
CA SER A 40 -15.16 37.63 -29.26
C SER A 40 -15.27 39.08 -29.71
N ALA A 41 -14.49 39.98 -29.13
CA ALA A 41 -14.37 41.35 -29.61
C ALA A 41 -12.97 41.51 -30.23
N THR A 42 -12.94 41.66 -31.54
CA THR A 42 -11.78 42.06 -32.33
C THR A 42 -11.92 43.55 -32.60
N LEU A 43 -10.92 44.35 -32.21
CA LEU A 43 -10.73 45.71 -32.73
C LEU A 43 -9.28 45.90 -33.19
N PRO A 44 -9.06 46.81 -34.17
CA PRO A 44 -7.93 46.77 -35.08
C PRO A 44 -6.83 47.80 -34.73
N LEU A 45 -5.75 47.74 -35.52
CA LEU A 45 -4.80 48.82 -35.78
C LEU A 45 -3.83 49.19 -34.63
N GLY A 46 -2.71 48.48 -34.64
CA GLY A 46 -1.44 49.09 -35.06
C GLY A 46 -0.83 50.16 -34.16
N VAL A 47 0.02 49.75 -33.23
CA VAL A 47 1.29 50.43 -32.93
C VAL A 47 2.34 49.38 -32.58
N ARG A 48 3.46 49.47 -33.28
CA ARG A 48 4.66 48.65 -33.17
C ARG A 48 5.54 49.24 -32.07
N MET A 49 5.75 48.52 -30.97
CA MET A 49 6.84 48.76 -30.03
C MET A 49 7.63 47.46 -29.85
N GLN A 50 8.84 47.42 -30.39
CA GLN A 50 9.82 46.38 -30.08
C GLN A 50 10.49 46.74 -28.76
N ALA A 51 10.01 46.15 -27.66
CA ALA A 51 10.77 46.06 -26.43
C ALA A 51 11.58 44.77 -26.47
N LYS A 52 12.88 44.91 -26.75
CA LYS A 52 13.86 43.82 -26.66
C LYS A 52 14.20 43.64 -25.18
N THR A 53 13.41 42.84 -24.47
CA THR A 53 13.73 42.40 -23.12
C THR A 53 14.69 41.22 -23.23
N GLU A 54 15.97 41.44 -22.95
CA GLU A 54 16.92 40.37 -22.68
C GLU A 54 16.43 39.62 -21.44
N VAL A 55 15.86 38.44 -21.67
CA VAL A 55 15.57 37.47 -20.63
C VAL A 55 16.88 36.78 -20.33
N ASP A 56 17.52 37.23 -19.25
CA ASP A 56 18.59 36.51 -18.57
C ASP A 56 18.11 35.08 -18.31
N LYS A 57 18.72 34.15 -19.03
CA LYS A 57 18.52 32.72 -18.89
C LYS A 57 19.26 32.26 -17.63
N LYS A 58 18.73 32.62 -16.46
CA LYS A 58 19.08 31.97 -15.21
C LYS A 58 18.53 30.55 -15.28
N GLU A 59 19.45 29.58 -15.33
CA GLU A 59 19.19 28.17 -15.16
C GLU A 59 18.48 27.95 -13.82
N ALA A 60 17.15 27.94 -13.88
CA ALA A 60 16.31 27.48 -12.80
C ALA A 60 16.51 25.96 -12.72
N GLY A 61 17.13 25.55 -11.62
CA GLY A 61 17.34 24.16 -11.28
C GLY A 61 16.07 23.33 -11.43
N THR A 62 16.26 22.13 -11.94
CA THR A 62 15.26 21.08 -11.91
C THR A 62 15.13 20.63 -10.44
N GLN A 63 14.30 21.31 -9.66
CA GLN A 63 13.89 20.85 -8.33
C GLN A 63 12.39 21.06 -8.13
N ASP A 64 11.74 19.98 -7.70
CA ASP A 64 10.48 19.91 -6.97
C ASP A 64 9.22 20.50 -7.60
N LYS A 65 8.59 19.68 -8.46
CA LYS A 65 7.15 19.74 -8.73
C LYS A 65 6.38 18.49 -8.26
N LYS A 66 6.97 17.67 -7.38
CA LYS A 66 6.36 16.39 -6.94
C LYS A 66 5.85 16.37 -5.49
N SER A 67 6.10 17.39 -4.67
CA SER A 67 5.83 17.33 -3.22
C SER A 67 4.53 18.00 -2.73
N THR A 68 3.66 18.53 -3.60
CA THR A 68 2.60 19.44 -3.14
C THR A 68 1.30 18.77 -2.65
N LEU A 69 1.21 17.44 -2.51
CA LEU A 69 -0.08 16.78 -2.20
C LEU A 69 -0.08 15.74 -1.08
N LEU A 70 1.06 15.38 -0.50
CA LEU A 70 1.07 14.51 0.68
C LEU A 70 0.95 15.37 1.94
N PRO A 71 0.08 15.03 2.89
CA PRO A 71 0.00 15.72 4.18
C PRO A 71 1.39 15.74 4.82
N GLU A 72 1.83 16.91 5.28
CA GLU A 72 3.07 17.01 6.04
C GLU A 72 2.90 16.19 7.33
N ALA A 73 3.76 15.20 7.53
CA ALA A 73 3.62 14.28 8.65
C ALA A 73 3.88 15.04 9.96
N PRO A 74 2.95 15.03 10.94
CA PRO A 74 3.18 15.68 12.22
C PRO A 74 4.34 14.99 12.95
N PRO A 75 5.11 15.73 13.77
CA PRO A 75 6.20 15.15 14.54
C PRO A 75 5.67 14.05 15.49
N PRO A 76 6.47 13.01 15.77
CA PRO A 76 6.07 11.94 16.68
C PRO A 76 5.77 12.49 18.07
N LYS A 77 4.73 11.95 18.72
CA LYS A 77 4.36 12.37 20.08
C LYS A 77 5.41 11.87 21.08
N GLU A 78 5.87 12.76 21.96
CA GLU A 78 6.83 12.39 23.00
C GLU A 78 6.26 11.26 23.89
N GLY A 79 7.07 10.22 24.11
CA GLY A 79 6.70 9.05 24.91
C GLY A 79 5.99 7.92 24.13
N ASP A 80 5.68 8.10 22.84
CA ASP A 80 5.11 7.05 22.01
C ASP A 80 6.20 6.24 21.30
N TYR A 81 6.79 5.29 22.04
CA TYR A 81 7.90 4.48 21.53
C TYR A 81 7.53 3.64 20.31
N VAL A 82 6.26 3.24 20.17
CA VAL A 82 5.79 2.46 19.01
C VAL A 82 5.80 3.35 17.77
N ASP A 83 5.22 4.55 17.86
CA ASP A 83 5.21 5.52 16.76
C ASP A 83 6.63 5.89 16.33
N MET A 84 7.50 6.20 17.29
CA MET A 84 8.91 6.51 17.02
C MET A 84 9.65 5.34 16.36
N PHE A 85 9.46 4.12 16.86
CA PHE A 85 10.09 2.93 16.30
C PHE A 85 9.59 2.64 14.88
N CYS A 86 8.28 2.72 14.64
CA CYS A 86 7.69 2.46 13.34
C CYS A 86 8.16 3.48 12.29
N ARG A 87 8.11 4.78 12.62
CA ARG A 87 8.61 5.84 11.73
C ARG A 87 10.10 5.71 11.47
N GLY A 88 10.88 5.53 12.54
CA GLY A 88 12.33 5.36 12.45
C GLY A 88 12.72 4.17 11.59
N THR A 89 12.04 3.03 11.76
CA THR A 89 12.29 1.82 10.96
C THR A 89 11.91 2.04 9.49
N ASN A 90 10.76 2.67 9.21
CA ASN A 90 10.34 2.98 7.84
C ASN A 90 11.34 3.92 7.15
N ASP A 91 11.76 5.00 7.83
CA ASP A 91 12.71 5.98 7.31
C ASP A 91 14.10 5.40 7.11
N LEU A 92 14.58 4.59 8.06
CA LEU A 92 15.85 3.88 7.95
C LEU A 92 15.84 2.99 6.72
N MET A 93 14.81 2.15 6.57
CA MET A 93 14.72 1.25 5.42
C MET A 93 14.56 2.00 4.12
N LYS A 94 13.75 3.06 4.09
CA LYS A 94 13.64 3.93 2.92
C LYS A 94 15.00 4.48 2.49
N LYS A 95 15.88 4.89 3.42
CA LYS A 95 17.24 5.36 3.12
C LYS A 95 18.16 4.27 2.59
N VAL A 96 18.03 3.04 3.09
CA VAL A 96 18.83 1.88 2.67
C VAL A 96 18.44 1.41 1.27
N VAL A 97 17.17 1.54 0.88
CA VAL A 97 16.70 1.13 -0.44
C VAL A 97 17.32 1.98 -1.54
N VAL A 98 17.86 1.31 -2.55
CA VAL A 98 18.46 1.89 -3.75
C VAL A 98 17.51 2.88 -4.42
N LYS A 99 18.02 4.06 -4.80
CA LYS A 99 17.21 5.18 -5.30
C LYS A 99 16.29 4.78 -6.46
N GLN A 100 16.77 3.95 -7.39
CA GLN A 100 16.01 3.47 -8.54
C GLN A 100 14.75 2.68 -8.15
N PHE A 101 14.80 1.92 -7.05
CA PHE A 101 13.63 1.22 -6.53
C PHE A 101 12.74 2.17 -5.75
N ARG A 102 13.34 3.04 -4.92
CA ARG A 102 12.61 4.05 -4.15
C ARG A 102 11.75 4.94 -5.04
N ASP A 103 12.32 5.46 -6.12
CA ASP A 103 11.61 6.37 -7.04
C ASP A 103 10.44 5.69 -7.76
N LYS A 104 10.49 4.35 -7.93
CA LYS A 104 9.41 3.55 -8.54
C LYS A 104 8.28 3.20 -7.57
N VAL A 105 8.57 3.13 -6.28
CA VAL A 105 7.60 2.71 -5.25
C VAL A 105 7.26 3.84 -4.27
N GLU A 106 7.66 5.07 -4.63
CA GLU A 106 7.35 6.28 -3.90
C GLU A 106 5.85 6.57 -3.98
N MET A 107 5.30 6.98 -2.84
CA MET A 107 3.91 7.40 -2.72
C MET A 107 3.55 8.46 -3.76
N GLN A 108 2.45 8.25 -4.48
CA GLN A 108 1.91 9.19 -5.46
C GLN A 108 0.56 9.77 -4.99
N PRO A 109 0.16 10.94 -5.52
CA PRO A 109 -1.20 11.44 -5.29
C PRO A 109 -2.23 10.53 -5.97
N ALA A 110 -3.43 10.47 -5.39
CA ALA A 110 -4.53 9.70 -5.96
C ALA A 110 -4.85 10.10 -7.41
N GLY A 111 -5.11 9.11 -8.25
CA GLY A 111 -5.42 9.31 -9.68
C GLY A 111 -4.18 9.40 -10.57
N SER A 112 -3.00 9.06 -10.05
CA SER A 112 -1.77 8.94 -10.83
C SER A 112 -1.75 7.67 -11.71
N ALA A 113 -2.48 6.63 -11.29
CA ALA A 113 -2.66 5.43 -12.08
C ALA A 113 -3.64 5.63 -13.23
N GLY A 114 -3.35 5.00 -14.37
CA GLY A 114 -4.23 4.97 -15.53
C GLY A 114 -5.62 4.39 -15.23
N SER A 115 -6.56 4.61 -16.14
CA SER A 115 -7.92 4.08 -16.04
C SER A 115 -7.98 2.56 -16.16
N GLU A 116 -6.98 1.95 -16.81
CA GLU A 116 -6.92 0.52 -17.06
C GLU A 116 -6.56 -0.28 -15.79
N LEU A 117 -7.10 -1.49 -15.69
CA LEU A 117 -6.88 -2.38 -14.54
C LEU A 117 -5.39 -2.76 -14.37
N ILE A 118 -4.66 -2.92 -15.47
CA ILE A 118 -3.23 -3.24 -15.46
C ILE A 118 -2.40 -2.05 -14.95
N ASP A 119 -2.76 -0.83 -15.35
CA ASP A 119 -2.08 0.38 -14.88
C ASP A 119 -2.24 0.53 -13.36
N ARG A 120 -3.45 0.26 -12.83
CA ARG A 120 -3.72 0.24 -11.38
C ARG A 120 -2.96 -0.85 -10.64
N LEU A 121 -2.72 -1.99 -11.29
CA LEU A 121 -1.97 -3.10 -10.70
C LEU A 121 -0.48 -2.73 -10.56
N LEU A 122 0.10 -2.17 -11.61
CA LEU A 122 1.51 -1.76 -11.70
C LEU A 122 1.79 -0.42 -11.00
N ALA A 123 0.74 0.32 -10.62
CA ALA A 123 0.87 1.64 -10.05
C ALA A 123 1.60 1.61 -8.68
N PRO A 124 2.42 2.63 -8.39
CA PRO A 124 2.98 2.84 -7.07
C PRO A 124 1.87 3.01 -6.00
N PRO A 125 2.22 2.96 -4.71
CA PRO A 125 1.31 3.30 -3.63
C PRO A 125 0.72 4.70 -3.85
N GLU A 126 -0.57 4.91 -3.55
CA GLU A 126 -1.23 6.20 -3.69
C GLU A 126 -1.86 6.70 -2.37
N TYR A 127 -1.98 8.02 -2.19
CA TYR A 127 -2.73 8.62 -1.08
C TYR A 127 -3.89 9.50 -1.58
N PRO A 128 -5.15 9.27 -1.12
CA PRO A 128 -5.65 8.14 -0.32
C PRO A 128 -5.41 6.78 -1.00
N GLY A 129 -5.38 5.64 -0.30
CA GLY A 129 -5.02 4.32 -0.84
C GLY A 129 -5.92 3.82 -1.99
N MET A 130 -5.42 2.88 -2.81
CA MET A 130 -6.11 2.41 -4.02
C MET A 130 -6.71 1.02 -3.84
N SER A 131 -7.96 0.82 -4.32
CA SER A 131 -8.53 -0.52 -4.44
C SER A 131 -7.86 -1.30 -5.58
N ARG A 132 -7.01 -2.28 -5.26
CA ARG A 132 -6.41 -3.17 -6.27
C ARG A 132 -7.17 -4.51 -6.31
N PRO A 133 -7.51 -5.02 -7.51
CA PRO A 133 -8.27 -6.26 -7.64
C PRO A 133 -7.43 -7.48 -7.22
N LEU A 134 -7.96 -8.23 -6.26
CA LEU A 134 -7.33 -9.38 -5.63
C LEU A 134 -6.87 -10.48 -6.61
N TRP A 135 -7.71 -10.78 -7.60
CA TRP A 135 -7.44 -11.85 -8.56
C TRP A 135 -6.20 -11.56 -9.41
N MET A 136 -5.91 -10.29 -9.70
CA MET A 136 -4.70 -9.91 -10.44
C MET A 136 -3.45 -10.04 -9.58
N VAL A 137 -3.55 -9.75 -8.27
CA VAL A 137 -2.46 -9.99 -7.33
C VAL A 137 -2.14 -11.48 -7.32
N MET A 138 -3.15 -12.34 -7.24
CA MET A 138 -2.98 -13.80 -7.33
C MET A 138 -2.35 -14.25 -8.65
N ALA A 139 -2.88 -13.76 -9.77
CA ALA A 139 -2.39 -14.10 -11.11
C ALA A 139 -0.92 -13.68 -11.32
N GLY A 140 -0.50 -12.53 -10.78
CA GLY A 140 0.90 -12.09 -10.82
C GLY A 140 1.80 -12.83 -9.83
N SER A 141 1.26 -13.28 -8.70
CA SER A 141 2.07 -13.85 -7.60
C SER A 141 2.51 -15.29 -7.86
N ILE A 142 1.66 -16.11 -8.48
CA ILE A 142 1.98 -17.50 -8.81
C ILE A 142 3.24 -17.61 -9.71
N PRO A 143 3.33 -16.91 -10.85
CA PRO A 143 4.50 -17.00 -11.73
C PRO A 143 5.74 -16.29 -11.16
N THR A 144 5.57 -15.34 -10.24
CA THR A 144 6.68 -14.56 -9.66
C THR A 144 7.15 -15.10 -8.30
N ALA A 145 6.76 -16.31 -7.93
CA ALA A 145 7.09 -16.93 -6.63
C ALA A 145 6.78 -15.98 -5.44
N LEU A 146 5.58 -15.39 -5.45
CA LEU A 146 5.10 -14.42 -4.46
C LEU A 146 5.78 -13.04 -4.48
N GLY A 147 6.68 -12.76 -5.44
CA GLY A 147 7.28 -11.43 -5.59
C GLY A 147 6.23 -10.34 -5.80
N TRP A 148 5.22 -10.61 -6.63
CA TRP A 148 4.11 -9.68 -6.86
C TRP A 148 3.25 -9.46 -5.59
N TYR A 149 3.04 -10.52 -4.81
CA TYR A 149 2.34 -10.44 -3.54
C TYR A 149 3.11 -9.56 -2.54
N GLY A 150 4.43 -9.69 -2.48
CA GLY A 150 5.30 -8.84 -1.67
C GLY A 150 5.17 -7.36 -2.05
N TYR A 151 5.22 -7.03 -3.34
CA TYR A 151 5.00 -5.66 -3.80
C TYR A 151 3.62 -5.11 -3.40
N TYR A 152 2.58 -5.93 -3.52
CA TYR A 152 1.25 -5.56 -3.11
C TYR A 152 1.15 -5.29 -1.59
N LYS A 153 1.72 -6.19 -0.78
CA LYS A 153 1.78 -6.04 0.69
C LYS A 153 2.54 -4.78 1.09
N PHE A 154 3.64 -4.48 0.41
CA PHE A 154 4.38 -3.22 0.57
C PHE A 154 3.48 -2.02 0.33
N SER A 155 2.76 -1.99 -0.79
CA SER A 155 1.90 -0.84 -1.14
C SER A 155 0.79 -0.63 -0.12
N VAL A 156 0.10 -1.70 0.29
CA VAL A 156 -0.95 -1.63 1.32
C VAL A 156 -0.44 -1.08 2.65
N GLU A 157 0.70 -1.58 3.11
CA GLU A 157 1.30 -1.14 4.37
C GLU A 157 1.72 0.34 4.33
N GLU A 158 2.27 0.78 3.19
CA GLU A 158 2.67 2.17 3.00
C GLU A 158 1.46 3.12 2.87
N GLU A 159 0.41 2.71 2.13
CA GLU A 159 -0.84 3.47 2.01
C GLU A 159 -1.50 3.65 3.38
N LEU A 160 -1.55 2.59 4.19
CA LEU A 160 -2.12 2.65 5.54
C LEU A 160 -1.26 3.45 6.51
N PHE A 161 0.07 3.35 6.41
CA PHE A 161 1.00 4.16 7.18
C PHE A 161 0.80 5.66 6.93
N GLN A 162 0.69 6.08 5.67
CA GLN A 162 0.43 7.49 5.34
C GLN A 162 -0.98 7.94 5.77
N ASP A 163 -1.96 7.05 5.74
CA ASP A 163 -3.31 7.38 6.22
C ASP A 163 -3.39 7.57 7.74
N GLU A 164 -2.73 6.70 8.51
CA GLU A 164 -2.61 6.86 9.97
C GLU A 164 -1.88 8.16 10.34
N LEU A 165 -0.80 8.48 9.62
CA LEU A 165 -0.08 9.74 9.77
C LEU A 165 -0.98 10.95 9.52
N ALA A 166 -1.75 10.93 8.44
CA ALA A 166 -2.58 12.05 8.04
C ALA A 166 -3.84 12.22 8.91
N SER A 167 -4.43 11.12 9.39
CA SER A 167 -5.68 11.14 10.14
C SER A 167 -5.49 11.26 11.65
N GLU A 168 -4.53 10.53 12.22
CA GLU A 168 -4.34 10.42 13.67
C GLU A 168 -3.05 11.08 14.17
N GLY A 169 -2.12 11.35 13.25
CA GLY A 169 -0.78 11.83 13.59
C GLY A 169 0.07 10.83 14.37
N ARG A 170 -0.34 9.55 14.38
CA ARG A 170 0.33 8.44 15.05
C ARG A 170 0.25 7.22 14.15
N VAL A 171 1.35 6.50 13.99
CA VAL A 171 1.38 5.21 13.30
C VAL A 171 1.50 4.06 14.28
N THR A 172 0.87 2.95 13.92
CA THR A 172 0.98 1.71 14.70
C THR A 172 1.69 0.60 13.92
N GLY A 173 1.92 0.79 12.62
CA GLY A 173 2.72 -0.11 11.77
C GLY A 173 3.95 0.56 11.19
N CYS A 174 4.96 -0.23 10.84
CA CYS A 174 6.24 0.26 10.32
C CYS A 174 6.22 0.64 8.83
N GLY A 175 5.04 0.72 8.20
CA GLY A 175 4.92 1.01 6.77
C GLY A 175 5.43 -0.10 5.86
N GLY A 176 5.39 0.15 4.55
CA GLY A 176 5.84 -0.81 3.54
C GLY A 176 7.34 -1.02 3.63
N TYR A 177 8.10 0.08 3.77
CA TYR A 177 9.56 -0.01 3.86
C TYR A 177 9.99 -0.71 5.15
N GLY A 178 9.42 -0.32 6.28
CA GLY A 178 9.80 -0.87 7.57
C GLY A 178 9.28 -2.28 7.83
N THR A 179 8.29 -2.80 7.09
CA THR A 179 7.79 -4.17 7.30
C THR A 179 8.42 -5.17 6.33
N LEU A 180 8.42 -4.87 5.02
CA LEU A 180 8.86 -5.84 4.01
C LEU A 180 10.38 -5.90 3.85
N PHE A 181 11.07 -4.75 3.85
CA PHE A 181 12.51 -4.76 3.58
C PHE A 181 13.34 -5.44 4.67
N PRO A 182 13.06 -5.33 5.98
CA PRO A 182 13.81 -6.09 6.97
C PRO A 182 13.69 -7.59 6.76
N PHE A 183 12.50 -8.07 6.38
CA PHE A 183 12.30 -9.47 6.01
C PHE A 183 13.17 -9.86 4.80
N VAL A 184 13.13 -9.09 3.71
CA VAL A 184 13.92 -9.37 2.52
C VAL A 184 15.42 -9.33 2.82
N PHE A 185 15.89 -8.32 3.56
CA PHE A 185 17.29 -8.21 3.96
C PHE A 185 17.71 -9.37 4.87
N ALA A 186 16.89 -9.75 5.85
CA ALA A 186 17.17 -10.89 6.71
C ALA A 186 17.29 -12.19 5.91
N PHE A 187 16.39 -12.41 4.95
CA PHE A 187 16.46 -13.58 4.07
C PHE A 187 17.68 -13.57 3.15
N LEU A 188 18.03 -12.42 2.57
CA LEU A 188 19.20 -12.31 1.69
C LEU A 188 20.52 -12.46 2.47
N ILE A 189 20.65 -11.77 3.60
CA ILE A 189 21.84 -11.82 4.46
C ILE A 189 21.96 -13.21 5.09
N GLY A 190 20.88 -13.74 5.66
CA GLY A 190 20.85 -15.05 6.27
C GLY A 190 21.09 -16.17 5.25
N GLY A 191 20.47 -16.08 4.06
CA GLY A 191 20.71 -17.01 2.96
C GLY A 191 22.16 -16.95 2.46
N PHE A 192 22.74 -15.76 2.31
CA PHE A 192 24.15 -15.62 1.94
C PHE A 192 25.08 -16.24 3.00
N LEU A 193 24.85 -15.93 4.28
CA LEU A 193 25.61 -16.52 5.39
C LEU A 193 25.50 -18.05 5.40
N ARG A 194 24.29 -18.57 5.19
CA ARG A 194 24.03 -20.01 5.28
C ARG A 194 24.53 -20.81 4.08
N PHE A 195 24.30 -20.32 2.87
CA PHE A 195 24.56 -21.05 1.62
C PHE A 195 25.90 -20.72 0.97
N VAL A 196 26.45 -19.52 1.21
CA VAL A 196 27.74 -19.11 0.62
C VAL A 196 28.87 -19.22 1.64
N LEU A 197 28.63 -18.80 2.88
CA LEU A 197 29.64 -18.83 3.95
C LEU A 197 29.53 -20.06 4.86
N GLU A 198 28.50 -20.90 4.67
CA GLU A 198 28.22 -22.10 5.49
C GLU A 198 28.11 -21.82 7.01
N VAL A 199 27.71 -20.60 7.35
CA VAL A 199 27.55 -20.13 8.73
C VAL A 199 26.15 -20.47 9.22
N GLU A 200 26.05 -21.28 10.29
CA GLU A 200 24.78 -21.74 10.88
C GLU A 200 23.90 -20.57 11.36
N GLN A 201 24.51 -19.48 11.81
CA GLN A 201 23.81 -18.26 12.22
C GLN A 201 22.97 -17.63 11.11
N GLY A 202 23.22 -17.97 9.83
CA GLY A 202 22.35 -17.57 8.73
C GLY A 202 20.91 -18.07 8.90
N GLU A 203 20.71 -19.26 9.48
CA GLU A 203 19.37 -19.81 9.74
C GLU A 203 18.60 -18.96 10.76
N TYR A 204 19.25 -18.56 11.86
CA TYR A 204 18.63 -17.69 12.86
C TYR A 204 18.23 -16.32 12.30
N ILE A 205 19.02 -15.76 11.38
CA ILE A 205 18.69 -14.48 10.75
C ILE A 205 17.46 -14.65 9.83
N MET A 206 17.41 -15.73 9.05
CA MET A 206 16.23 -16.03 8.22
C MET A 206 14.98 -16.26 9.09
N GLU A 207 15.11 -17.00 10.19
CA GLU A 207 14.03 -17.24 11.15
C GLU A 207 13.55 -15.94 11.79
N ALA A 208 14.46 -15.06 12.21
CA ALA A 208 14.12 -13.73 12.72
C ALA A 208 13.39 -12.89 11.66
N GLY A 209 13.80 -12.98 10.39
CA GLY A 209 13.06 -12.39 9.27
C GLY A 209 11.64 -12.94 9.16
N GLY A 210 11.47 -14.26 9.26
CA GLY A 210 10.17 -14.93 9.27
C GLY A 210 9.28 -14.46 10.43
N ALA A 211 9.84 -14.38 11.63
CA ALA A 211 9.14 -13.86 12.80
C ALA A 211 8.74 -12.38 12.61
N TRP A 212 9.60 -11.57 12.00
CA TRP A 212 9.32 -10.16 11.72
C TRP A 212 8.14 -9.98 10.76
N ILE A 213 8.11 -10.71 9.63
CA ILE A 213 7.02 -10.59 8.67
C ILE A 213 5.69 -11.11 9.23
N LEU A 214 5.74 -12.11 10.12
CA LEU A 214 4.58 -12.62 10.85
C LEU A 214 4.06 -11.59 11.85
N ALA A 215 4.94 -10.96 12.64
CA ALA A 215 4.58 -9.89 13.55
C ALA A 215 3.94 -8.70 12.80
N GLY A 216 4.49 -8.33 11.64
CA GLY A 216 3.89 -7.36 10.72
C GLY A 216 2.49 -7.78 10.27
N GLN A 217 2.30 -9.04 9.89
CA GLN A 217 1.01 -9.59 9.47
C GLN A 217 -0.05 -9.51 10.58
N ILE A 218 0.30 -9.88 11.82
CA ILE A 218 -0.58 -9.78 12.99
C ILE A 218 -1.00 -8.33 13.24
N ASN A 219 -0.02 -7.41 13.22
CA ASN A 219 -0.29 -5.99 13.46
C ASN A 219 -1.19 -5.40 12.36
N LEU A 220 -1.00 -5.81 11.11
CA LEU A 220 -1.84 -5.39 9.98
C LEU A 220 -3.29 -5.86 10.13
N TYR A 221 -3.53 -7.07 10.63
CA TYR A 221 -4.88 -7.56 10.93
C TYR A 221 -5.58 -6.72 11.99
N ARG A 222 -4.85 -6.38 13.06
CA ARG A 222 -5.36 -5.51 14.13
C ARG A 222 -5.75 -4.13 13.57
N ARG A 223 -4.87 -3.51 12.78
CA ARG A 223 -5.12 -2.20 12.16
C ARG A 223 -6.34 -2.21 11.25
N ILE A 224 -6.50 -3.24 10.42
CA ILE A 224 -7.66 -3.35 9.53
C ILE A 224 -8.96 -3.58 10.31
N ASN A 225 -8.91 -4.38 11.38
CA ASN A 225 -10.07 -4.50 12.26
C ASN A 225 -10.43 -3.17 12.94
N GLU A 226 -9.44 -2.38 13.35
CA GLU A 226 -9.67 -1.04 13.90
C GLU A 226 -10.32 -0.11 12.86
N LEU A 227 -9.88 -0.15 11.59
CA LEU A 227 -10.53 0.58 10.50
C LEU A 227 -11.99 0.14 10.29
N LEU A 228 -12.27 -1.16 10.30
CA LEU A 228 -13.63 -1.69 10.16
C LEU A 228 -14.53 -1.28 11.33
N LYS A 229 -14.02 -1.34 12.56
CA LYS A 229 -14.74 -0.87 13.76
C LYS A 229 -15.11 0.62 13.65
N ARG A 230 -14.24 1.46 13.09
CA ARG A 230 -14.54 2.89 12.86
C ARG A 230 -15.66 3.10 11.84
N GLN A 231 -15.84 2.17 10.90
CA GLN A 231 -16.98 2.16 9.97
C GLN A 231 -18.25 1.53 10.58
N GLY A 232 -18.23 1.16 11.86
CA GLY A 232 -19.34 0.45 12.50
C GLY A 232 -19.52 -0.99 12.03
N LYS A 233 -18.49 -1.59 11.42
CA LYS A 233 -18.48 -2.99 10.96
C LYS A 233 -17.77 -3.87 11.99
N ASP A 234 -18.21 -5.11 12.11
CA ASP A 234 -17.59 -6.10 12.98
C ASP A 234 -16.17 -6.48 12.50
N PRO A 235 -15.25 -6.84 13.41
CA PRO A 235 -13.92 -7.33 13.05
C PRO A 235 -14.05 -8.64 12.27
N VAL A 236 -13.38 -8.71 11.12
CA VAL A 236 -13.49 -9.84 10.17
C VAL A 236 -12.24 -10.71 10.11
N LEU A 237 -11.15 -10.27 10.74
CA LEU A 237 -9.86 -10.97 10.76
C LEU A 237 -9.52 -11.33 12.21
N HIS A 238 -9.10 -12.55 12.47
CA HIS A 238 -8.54 -12.91 13.77
C HIS A 238 -7.02 -12.88 13.70
N GLU A 239 -6.37 -12.28 14.69
CA GLU A 239 -4.91 -12.12 14.74
C GLU A 239 -4.16 -13.44 14.65
N TRP A 240 -4.68 -14.50 15.31
CA TRP A 240 -4.08 -15.84 15.27
C TRP A 240 -4.15 -16.50 13.89
N TRP A 241 -4.99 -16.00 12.97
CA TRP A 241 -5.06 -16.54 11.61
C TRP A 241 -3.77 -16.32 10.81
N ALA A 242 -2.93 -15.36 11.20
CA ALA A 242 -1.62 -15.14 10.57
C ALA A 242 -0.66 -16.31 10.83
N ALA A 243 -0.88 -17.11 11.88
CA ALA A 243 -0.08 -18.27 12.21
C ALA A 243 -0.55 -19.56 11.52
N LEU A 244 -1.56 -19.47 10.64
CA LEU A 244 -2.05 -20.65 9.92
C LEU A 244 -0.99 -21.18 8.95
N PRO A 245 -0.90 -22.51 8.76
CA PRO A 245 0.03 -23.07 7.80
C PRO A 245 -0.36 -22.68 6.36
N PRO A 246 0.61 -22.56 5.44
CA PRO A 246 0.32 -22.48 4.02
C PRO A 246 -0.56 -23.67 3.57
N PRO A 247 -1.60 -23.48 2.73
CA PRO A 247 -1.95 -22.25 1.99
C PRO A 247 -2.97 -21.35 2.71
N PHE A 248 -3.39 -21.66 3.93
CA PHE A 248 -4.48 -20.95 4.61
C PHE A 248 -4.10 -19.51 4.97
N ASP A 249 -2.86 -19.26 5.37
CA ASP A 249 -2.34 -17.90 5.59
C ASP A 249 -2.50 -17.01 4.35
N LEU A 250 -2.23 -17.55 3.15
CA LEU A 250 -2.47 -16.83 1.91
C LEU A 250 -3.94 -16.47 1.73
N ILE A 251 -4.87 -17.41 1.97
CA ILE A 251 -6.32 -17.15 1.85
C ILE A 251 -6.76 -16.04 2.81
N VAL A 252 -6.25 -16.05 4.05
CA VAL A 252 -6.58 -15.01 5.03
C VAL A 252 -5.95 -13.67 4.63
N GLY A 253 -4.71 -13.69 4.15
CA GLY A 253 -4.08 -12.53 3.53
C GLY A 253 -4.92 -11.96 2.38
N LEU A 254 -5.46 -12.81 1.51
CA LEU A 254 -6.34 -12.38 0.42
C LEU A 254 -7.66 -11.78 0.91
N ARG A 255 -8.25 -12.35 1.97
CA ARG A 255 -9.45 -11.80 2.61
C ARG A 255 -9.18 -10.41 3.16
N GLN A 256 -8.03 -10.22 3.81
CA GLN A 256 -7.60 -8.93 4.31
C GLN A 256 -7.51 -7.89 3.17
N VAL A 257 -6.89 -8.26 2.05
CA VAL A 257 -6.82 -7.41 0.86
C VAL A 257 -8.21 -6.98 0.38
N HIS A 258 -9.15 -7.91 0.32
CA HIS A 258 -10.51 -7.62 -0.14
C HIS A 258 -11.20 -6.54 0.71
N PHE A 259 -11.10 -6.64 2.04
CA PHE A 259 -11.70 -5.64 2.93
C PHE A 259 -11.04 -4.28 2.81
N LEU A 260 -9.71 -4.25 2.66
CA LEU A 260 -8.99 -2.99 2.48
C LEU A 260 -9.31 -2.34 1.12
N ALA A 261 -9.41 -3.13 0.05
CA ALA A 261 -9.81 -2.63 -1.26
C ALA A 261 -11.22 -2.03 -1.21
N LYS A 262 -12.15 -2.66 -0.47
CA LYS A 262 -13.49 -2.11 -0.25
C LYS A 262 -13.46 -0.81 0.56
N TYR A 263 -12.65 -0.75 1.62
CA TYR A 263 -12.45 0.46 2.42
C TYR A 263 -11.97 1.63 1.55
N TRP A 264 -10.98 1.40 0.69
CA TRP A 264 -10.44 2.43 -0.19
C TRP A 264 -11.41 2.86 -1.29
N ALA A 265 -12.20 1.92 -1.83
CA ALA A 265 -13.27 2.25 -2.75
C ALA A 265 -14.32 3.17 -2.09
N ASP A 266 -14.78 2.82 -0.88
CA ASP A 266 -15.75 3.62 -0.13
C ASP A 266 -15.20 5.04 0.17
N ARG A 267 -13.89 5.18 0.40
CA ARG A 267 -13.25 6.46 0.74
C ARG A 267 -12.96 7.37 -0.47
N ARG A 268 -12.77 6.79 -1.66
CA ARG A 268 -12.51 7.56 -2.90
C ARG A 268 -13.79 7.98 -3.63
N GLY A 269 -14.95 7.40 -3.32
CA GLY A 269 -16.23 7.62 -4.01
C GLY A 269 -16.31 6.88 -5.33
#